data_AF-A0A3P5XLZ5-F1
#
_entry.id   AF-A0A3P5XLZ5-F1
#
_cell.length_a   1.000
_cell.length_b   1.000
_cell.length_c   1.000
_cell.angle_alpha   90.00
_cell.angle_beta   90.00
_cell.angle_gamma   90.00
#
_symmetry.space_group_name_H-M   'P 1'
#
loop_
_entity.id
_entity.type
_entity.pdbx_description
1 polymer ?
#
loop_
_entity_poly.entity_id
_entity_poly.type
_entity_poly.pdbx_seq_one_letter_code
_entity_poly.pdbx_strand_id
1 'polypeptide(L)'
;MRAPALLLSLTIALPVPAQDRPRPRPVAERCAADGSDCIRLASFTDDVCRVIEESAAKHGLDPAFFARLLWQESLFDPAAISPAGAQGIAQFMPGTAALRGLADPFNPVDAIQASAHYLSDLSDRFGNLGLAAAAYNAGEARAGDFAADDRPLPGETWAYVQIITGHTARTWRDDAPESVDYALAPDVSFKTACTEQAASRGIRSFTPPPPDWGVVVAAGRRRATVERFAAQVEGQYGWIIGDRTVEITEEQIPGFGRRARLAAVIKAADGDDARDLCRQLQRQRAYCKVTGPGT
;
A
#
# COMPACT_ATOMS: atom_id res chain seq x y z
N MET A 1 55.58 -30.55 17.62
CA MET A 1 54.92 -29.34 17.08
C MET A 1 53.42 -29.49 17.33
N ARG A 2 52.82 -28.66 18.20
CA ARG A 2 51.38 -28.70 18.52
C ARG A 2 50.69 -27.60 17.72
N ALA A 3 49.67 -27.97 16.93
CA ALA A 3 48.85 -27.03 16.17
C ALA A 3 47.87 -26.28 17.09
N PRO A 4 47.60 -24.97 16.88
CA PRO A 4 46.63 -24.24 17.68
C PRO A 4 45.21 -24.52 17.15
N ALA A 5 44.28 -24.82 18.07
CA ALA A 5 42.86 -24.92 17.76
C ALA A 5 42.28 -23.51 17.55
N LEU A 6 41.82 -23.21 16.34
CA LEU A 6 41.02 -22.01 16.06
C LEU A 6 39.61 -22.23 16.63
N LEU A 7 39.25 -21.48 17.67
CA LEU A 7 37.88 -21.35 18.14
C LEU A 7 37.11 -20.43 17.17
N LEU A 8 36.23 -21.03 16.37
CA LEU A 8 35.29 -20.32 15.50
C LEU A 8 34.14 -19.78 16.38
N SER A 9 34.20 -18.50 16.74
CA SER A 9 33.10 -17.82 17.44
C SER A 9 31.93 -17.62 16.49
N LEU A 10 30.92 -18.48 16.58
CA LEU A 10 29.68 -18.36 15.83
C LEU A 10 28.82 -17.27 16.48
N THR A 11 28.89 -16.03 15.98
CA THR A 11 27.99 -14.95 16.38
C THR A 11 26.60 -15.21 15.80
N ILE A 12 25.69 -15.69 16.62
CA ILE A 12 24.27 -15.78 16.29
C ILE A 12 23.73 -14.34 16.26
N ALA A 13 23.47 -13.81 15.06
CA ALA A 13 22.77 -12.55 14.90
C ALA A 13 21.32 -12.74 15.34
N LEU A 14 20.94 -12.12 16.46
CA LEU A 14 19.56 -12.09 16.90
C LEU A 14 18.72 -11.28 15.90
N PRO A 15 17.47 -11.71 15.59
CA PRO A 15 16.57 -10.93 14.77
C PRO A 15 16.28 -9.59 15.47
N VAL A 16 16.62 -8.49 14.80
CA VAL A 16 16.25 -7.15 15.24
C VAL A 16 14.72 -7.08 15.21
N PRO A 17 14.05 -6.74 16.33
CA PRO A 17 12.61 -6.55 16.32
C PRO A 17 12.28 -5.47 15.29
N ALA A 18 11.29 -5.74 14.43
CA ALA A 18 10.75 -4.74 13.53
C ALA A 18 10.33 -3.55 14.40
N GLN A 19 11.08 -2.45 14.33
CA GLN A 19 10.71 -1.23 15.00
C GLN A 19 9.31 -0.86 14.50
N ASP A 20 8.38 -0.63 15.42
CA ASP A 20 7.11 0.02 15.11
C ASP A 20 7.46 1.40 14.56
N ARG A 21 7.63 1.49 13.24
CA ARG A 21 7.94 2.74 12.56
C ARG A 21 6.67 3.56 12.60
N PRO A 22 6.69 4.78 13.18
CA PRO A 22 5.49 5.58 13.32
C PRO A 22 4.90 5.80 11.93
N ARG A 23 3.71 5.24 11.68
CA ARG A 23 2.99 5.50 10.44
C ARG A 23 2.64 6.99 10.45
N PRO A 24 3.16 7.83 9.55
CA PRO A 24 2.72 9.22 9.49
C PRO A 24 1.21 9.22 9.25
N ARG A 25 0.47 9.70 10.26
CA ARG A 25 -0.99 9.90 10.20
C ARG A 25 -1.31 11.09 9.28
N PRO A 26 -2.50 11.11 8.65
CA PRO A 26 -2.72 11.91 7.44
C PRO A 26 -2.77 13.40 7.76
N VAL A 27 -1.89 14.16 7.12
CA VAL A 27 -2.18 15.54 6.76
C VAL A 27 -3.27 15.52 5.69
N ALA A 28 -4.18 16.50 5.72
CA ALA A 28 -5.27 16.60 4.75
C ALA A 28 -4.76 16.76 3.30
N GLU A 29 -3.51 17.19 3.15
CA GLU A 29 -2.83 17.44 1.88
C GLU A 29 -1.31 17.25 2.02
N ARG A 30 -0.67 16.76 0.96
CA ARG A 30 0.79 16.75 0.78
C ARG A 30 1.10 17.41 -0.56
N CYS A 31 2.03 18.35 -0.58
CA CYS A 31 2.43 19.04 -1.80
C CYS A 31 3.89 18.78 -2.14
N ALA A 32 4.25 19.01 -3.40
CA ALA A 32 5.63 19.12 -3.82
C ALA A 32 6.37 20.19 -3.01
N ALA A 33 7.69 20.06 -2.89
CA ALA A 33 8.51 21.04 -2.18
C ALA A 33 8.38 22.48 -2.72
N ASP A 34 8.06 22.64 -4.01
CA ASP A 34 7.84 23.94 -4.67
C ASP A 34 6.37 24.40 -4.66
N GLY A 35 5.45 23.58 -4.13
CA GLY A 35 4.01 23.86 -4.10
C GLY A 35 3.30 23.79 -5.45
N SER A 36 3.96 23.32 -6.51
CA SER A 36 3.38 23.19 -7.85
C SER A 36 2.22 22.20 -7.91
N ASP A 37 2.34 21.11 -7.16
CA ASP A 37 1.40 20.00 -7.11
C ASP A 37 1.03 19.62 -5.68
N CYS A 38 -0.21 19.22 -5.48
CA CYS A 38 -0.70 18.71 -4.21
C CYS A 38 -1.60 17.49 -4.40
N ILE A 39 -1.45 16.51 -3.50
CA ILE A 39 -2.34 15.37 -3.35
C ILE A 39 -3.13 15.54 -2.06
N ARG A 40 -4.45 15.65 -2.20
CA ARG A 40 -5.38 15.84 -1.08
C ARG A 40 -6.08 14.54 -0.74
N LEU A 41 -6.40 14.35 0.53
CA LEU A 41 -7.11 13.14 0.95
C LEU A 41 -8.51 13.05 0.32
N ALA A 42 -9.21 14.18 0.18
CA ALA A 42 -10.57 14.25 -0.35
C ALA A 42 -10.68 13.90 -1.85
N SER A 43 -9.59 14.10 -2.60
CA SER A 43 -9.48 13.86 -4.04
C SER A 43 -8.29 12.95 -4.36
N PHE A 44 -7.91 12.07 -3.43
CA PHE A 44 -6.63 11.36 -3.45
C PHE A 44 -6.37 10.65 -4.78
N THR A 45 -7.33 9.86 -5.22
CA THR A 45 -7.24 9.10 -6.47
C THR A 45 -7.08 10.02 -7.69
N ASP A 46 -7.88 11.09 -7.76
CA ASP A 46 -7.84 12.04 -8.88
C ASP A 46 -6.51 12.80 -8.91
N ASP A 47 -6.03 13.25 -7.74
CA ASP A 47 -4.77 13.97 -7.61
C ASP A 47 -3.58 13.06 -7.92
N VAL A 48 -3.56 11.82 -7.43
CA VAL A 48 -2.50 10.85 -7.74
C VAL A 48 -2.45 10.58 -9.24
N CYS A 49 -3.58 10.26 -9.86
CA CYS A 49 -3.62 9.98 -11.29
C CYS A 49 -3.19 11.20 -12.12
N ARG A 50 -3.58 12.42 -11.72
CA ARG A 50 -3.12 13.66 -12.35
C ARG A 50 -1.61 13.85 -12.22
N VAL A 51 -1.05 13.71 -11.02
CA VAL A 51 0.40 13.86 -10.79
C VAL A 51 1.20 12.79 -11.54
N ILE A 52 0.67 11.57 -11.67
CA ILE A 52 1.25 10.51 -12.52
C ILE A 52 1.29 10.95 -13.98
N GLU A 53 0.16 11.43 -14.52
CA GLU A 53 0.05 11.89 -15.91
C GLU A 53 1.04 13.02 -16.22
N GLU A 54 1.06 14.04 -15.36
CA GLU A 54 1.93 15.22 -15.49
C GLU A 54 3.42 14.84 -15.36
N SER A 55 3.76 13.99 -14.39
CA SER A 55 5.14 13.54 -14.18
C SER A 55 5.62 12.64 -15.32
N ALA A 56 4.77 11.74 -15.83
CA ALA A 56 5.09 10.90 -16.97
C ALA A 56 5.35 11.75 -18.22
N ALA A 57 4.44 12.70 -18.52
CA ALA A 57 4.57 13.58 -19.67
C ALA A 57 5.86 14.42 -19.61
N LYS A 58 6.21 14.95 -18.43
CA LYS A 58 7.44 15.72 -18.22
C LYS A 58 8.72 14.92 -18.52
N HIS A 59 8.68 13.61 -18.33
CA HIS A 59 9.83 12.71 -18.44
C HIS A 59 9.75 11.76 -19.64
N GLY A 60 8.85 12.02 -20.60
CA GLY A 60 8.73 11.25 -21.82
C GLY A 60 8.29 9.79 -21.62
N LEU A 61 7.56 9.52 -20.53
CA LEU A 61 7.03 8.20 -20.22
C LEU A 61 5.57 8.08 -20.66
N ASP A 62 5.15 6.86 -21.01
CA ASP A 62 3.73 6.55 -21.12
C ASP A 62 3.09 6.55 -19.71
N PRO A 63 2.00 7.32 -19.49
CA PRO A 63 1.40 7.44 -18.16
C PRO A 63 0.77 6.13 -17.67
N ALA A 64 0.29 5.27 -18.56
CA ALA A 64 -0.30 3.99 -18.21
C ALA A 64 0.78 2.96 -17.83
N PHE A 65 1.93 2.95 -18.52
CA PHE A 65 3.12 2.21 -18.07
C PHE A 65 3.50 2.64 -16.64
N PHE A 66 3.61 3.95 -16.41
CA PHE A 66 4.04 4.47 -15.12
C PHE A 66 3.03 4.19 -14.00
N ALA A 67 1.73 4.31 -14.29
CA ALA A 67 0.65 3.93 -13.37
C ALA A 67 0.70 2.44 -13.01
N ARG A 68 0.88 1.54 -13.99
CA ARG A 68 1.03 0.09 -13.75
C ARG A 68 2.22 -0.21 -12.84
N LEU A 69 3.34 0.49 -13.03
CA LEU A 69 4.53 0.35 -12.20
C LEU A 69 4.26 0.76 -10.75
N LEU A 70 3.79 1.99 -10.53
CA LEU A 70 3.46 2.48 -9.18
C LEU A 70 2.36 1.66 -8.50
N TRP A 71 1.42 1.12 -9.30
CA TRP A 71 0.43 0.17 -8.82
C TRP A 71 1.07 -1.13 -8.34
N GLN A 72 2.00 -1.68 -9.11
CA GLN A 72 2.72 -2.89 -8.73
C GLN A 72 3.60 -2.70 -7.48
N GLU A 73 4.16 -1.49 -7.30
CA GLU A 73 4.99 -1.17 -6.13
C GLU A 73 4.20 -1.11 -4.83
N SER A 74 3.08 -0.38 -4.81
CA SER A 74 2.40 -0.05 -3.54
C SER A 74 0.88 -0.09 -3.60
N LEU A 75 0.30 -0.38 -4.78
CA LEU A 75 -1.10 -0.11 -5.07
C LEU A 75 -1.46 1.35 -4.78
N PHE A 76 -0.58 2.29 -5.14
CA PHE A 76 -0.69 3.72 -4.83
C PHE A 76 -0.70 4.09 -3.33
N ASP A 77 -0.12 3.26 -2.44
CA ASP A 77 -0.07 3.56 -1.00
C ASP A 77 1.10 4.49 -0.64
N PRO A 78 0.86 5.75 -0.25
CA PRO A 78 1.93 6.67 0.11
C PRO A 78 2.63 6.28 1.42
N ALA A 79 2.05 5.39 2.23
CA ALA A 79 2.59 4.92 3.49
C ALA A 79 3.16 3.50 3.42
N ALA A 80 3.25 2.89 2.23
CA ALA A 80 3.76 1.53 2.09
C ALA A 80 5.22 1.41 2.57
N ILE A 81 5.51 0.32 3.28
CA ILE A 81 6.86 -0.08 3.64
C ILE A 81 7.01 -1.57 3.33
N SER A 82 7.96 -1.94 2.47
CA SER A 82 8.24 -3.35 2.20
C SER A 82 9.04 -4.00 3.34
N PRO A 83 9.07 -5.35 3.43
CA PRO A 83 9.95 -6.05 4.37
C PRO A 83 11.44 -5.72 4.22
N ALA A 84 11.88 -5.37 3.00
CA ALA A 84 13.25 -4.94 2.72
C ALA A 84 13.50 -3.47 3.08
N GLY A 85 12.44 -2.71 3.37
CA GLY A 85 12.51 -1.31 3.78
C GLY A 85 12.33 -0.30 2.66
N ALA A 86 11.81 -0.71 1.50
CA ALA A 86 11.37 0.20 0.44
C ALA A 86 10.19 1.07 0.93
N GLN A 87 10.10 2.33 0.51
CA GLN A 87 9.25 3.34 1.14
C GLN A 87 8.34 4.07 0.15
N GLY A 88 7.09 4.26 0.58
CA GLY A 88 6.12 5.13 -0.05
C GLY A 88 5.52 4.59 -1.34
N ILE A 89 4.84 5.48 -2.06
CA ILE A 89 4.05 5.12 -3.24
C ILE A 89 4.88 4.50 -4.37
N ALA A 90 6.14 4.93 -4.47
CA ALA A 90 7.10 4.47 -5.48
C ALA A 90 8.10 3.44 -4.92
N GLN A 91 7.97 3.03 -3.65
CA GLN A 91 8.84 2.03 -3.02
C GLN A 91 10.34 2.30 -3.22
N PHE A 92 10.78 3.55 -2.99
CA PHE A 92 12.21 3.85 -3.01
C PHE A 92 12.92 3.14 -1.85
N MET A 93 14.03 2.46 -2.16
CA MET A 93 14.98 2.06 -1.13
C MET A 93 15.65 3.30 -0.53
N PRO A 94 15.96 3.34 0.78
CA PRO A 94 16.52 4.55 1.42
C PRO A 94 17.79 5.10 0.75
N GLY A 95 18.68 4.22 0.30
CA GLY A 95 19.88 4.62 -0.44
C GLY A 95 19.56 5.27 -1.79
N THR A 96 18.60 4.70 -2.52
CA THR A 96 18.14 5.25 -3.80
C THR A 96 17.43 6.59 -3.59
N ALA A 97 16.56 6.72 -2.58
CA ALA A 97 15.92 7.98 -2.23
C ALA A 97 16.95 9.11 -2.00
N ALA A 98 18.01 8.82 -1.24
CA ALA A 98 19.10 9.78 -1.01
C ALA A 98 19.83 10.17 -2.31
N LEU A 99 20.15 9.20 -3.17
CA LEU A 99 20.79 9.45 -4.48
C LEU A 99 19.90 10.28 -5.40
N ARG A 100 18.58 10.15 -5.29
CA ARG A 100 17.59 10.90 -6.06
C ARG A 100 17.18 12.23 -5.42
N GLY A 101 17.79 12.60 -4.29
CA GLY A 101 17.47 13.85 -3.58
C GLY A 101 16.07 13.88 -2.94
N LEU A 102 15.46 12.71 -2.72
CA LEU A 102 14.12 12.60 -2.15
C LEU A 102 14.20 12.68 -0.63
N ALA A 103 13.87 13.84 -0.07
CA ALA A 103 13.96 14.10 1.38
C ALA A 103 12.91 13.32 2.19
N ASP A 104 11.70 13.19 1.67
CA ASP A 104 10.63 12.38 2.27
C ASP A 104 10.05 11.41 1.22
N PRO A 105 10.48 10.14 1.23
CA PRO A 105 9.93 9.11 0.34
C PRO A 105 8.44 8.81 0.55
N PHE A 106 7.86 9.25 1.67
CA PHE A 106 6.44 9.12 1.96
C PHE A 106 5.61 10.32 1.49
N ASN A 107 6.25 11.39 0.98
CA ASN A 107 5.52 12.42 0.25
C ASN A 107 5.17 11.90 -1.15
N PRO A 108 3.89 11.61 -1.46
CA PRO A 108 3.53 10.98 -2.72
C PRO A 108 3.84 11.86 -3.93
N VAL A 109 3.75 13.19 -3.81
CA VAL A 109 4.02 14.08 -4.93
C VAL A 109 5.50 14.02 -5.32
N ASP A 110 6.39 14.27 -4.35
CA ASP A 110 7.83 14.22 -4.57
C ASP A 110 8.29 12.83 -5.03
N ALA A 111 7.71 11.76 -4.46
CA ALA A 111 8.05 10.39 -4.82
C ALA A 111 7.61 10.02 -6.25
N ILE A 112 6.40 10.41 -6.68
CA ILE A 112 5.94 10.18 -8.06
C ILE A 112 6.85 10.94 -9.04
N GLN A 113 7.12 12.21 -8.79
CA GLN A 113 7.97 13.03 -9.66
C GLN A 113 9.40 12.46 -9.74
N ALA A 114 10.00 12.11 -8.60
CA ALA A 114 11.33 11.50 -8.55
C ALA A 114 11.37 10.13 -9.24
N SER A 115 10.29 9.34 -9.13
CA SER A 115 10.19 8.03 -9.79
C SER A 115 10.08 8.15 -11.30
N ALA A 116 9.31 9.12 -11.81
CA ALA A 116 9.22 9.37 -13.25
C ALA A 116 10.58 9.77 -13.82
N HIS A 117 11.28 10.70 -13.15
CA HIS A 117 12.63 11.09 -13.52
C HIS A 117 13.59 9.89 -13.48
N TYR A 118 13.55 9.08 -12.42
CA TYR A 118 14.43 7.93 -12.31
C TYR A 118 14.18 6.89 -13.40
N LEU A 119 12.91 6.60 -13.73
CA LEU A 119 12.56 5.69 -14.83
C LEU A 119 13.03 6.20 -16.20
N SER A 120 12.98 7.51 -16.42
CA SER A 120 13.54 8.15 -17.62
C SER A 120 15.05 7.90 -17.73
N ASP A 121 15.81 8.17 -16.66
CA ASP A 121 17.25 7.89 -16.61
C ASP A 121 17.56 6.40 -16.85
N LEU A 122 16.76 5.50 -16.28
CA LEU A 122 16.91 4.07 -16.49
C LEU A 122 16.59 3.68 -17.93
N SER A 123 15.55 4.25 -18.53
CA SER A 123 15.19 4.02 -19.92
C SER A 123 16.30 4.47 -20.86
N ASP A 124 16.89 5.65 -20.62
CA ASP A 124 18.01 6.17 -21.40
C ASP A 124 19.25 5.28 -21.25
N ARG A 125 19.53 4.83 -20.03
CA ARG A 125 20.67 3.96 -19.73
C ARG A 125 20.57 2.58 -20.36
N PHE A 126 19.38 1.98 -20.32
CA PHE A 126 19.16 0.59 -20.75
C PHE A 126 18.52 0.49 -22.15
N GLY A 127 18.16 1.62 -22.75
CA GLY A 127 17.64 1.73 -24.11
C GLY A 127 16.16 1.43 -24.28
N ASN A 128 15.46 0.90 -23.27
CA ASN A 128 14.03 0.65 -23.33
C ASN A 128 13.36 0.54 -21.94
N LEU A 129 12.02 0.71 -21.93
CA LEU A 129 11.20 0.69 -20.72
C LEU A 129 11.15 -0.66 -20.01
N GLY A 130 11.29 -1.78 -20.72
CA GLY A 130 11.27 -3.10 -20.09
C GLY A 130 12.52 -3.39 -19.26
N LEU A 131 13.70 -3.06 -19.80
CA LEU A 131 14.95 -3.12 -19.04
C LEU A 131 15.00 -2.05 -17.95
N ALA A 132 14.40 -0.88 -18.16
CA ALA A 132 14.23 0.11 -17.11
C ALA A 132 13.36 -0.42 -15.95
N ALA A 133 12.24 -1.08 -16.23
CA ALA A 133 11.40 -1.72 -15.21
C ALA A 133 12.17 -2.83 -14.47
N ALA A 134 12.98 -3.62 -15.18
CA ALA A 134 13.86 -4.61 -14.56
C ALA A 134 14.89 -3.96 -13.61
N ALA A 135 15.51 -2.86 -14.04
CA ALA A 135 16.47 -2.11 -13.23
C ALA A 135 15.82 -1.45 -12.01
N TYR A 136 14.60 -0.94 -12.15
CA TYR A 136 13.84 -0.34 -11.05
C TYR A 136 13.60 -1.37 -9.93
N ASN A 137 13.16 -2.58 -10.30
CA ASN A 137 12.83 -3.63 -9.33
C ASN A 137 14.05 -4.40 -8.79
N ALA A 138 14.98 -4.81 -9.66
CA ALA A 138 16.11 -5.65 -9.27
C ALA A 138 17.40 -4.87 -8.95
N GLY A 139 17.39 -3.57 -9.19
CA GLY A 139 18.56 -2.71 -9.13
C GLY A 139 19.36 -2.69 -10.44
N GLU A 140 19.98 -1.55 -10.72
CA GLU A 140 20.71 -1.26 -11.97
C GLU A 140 21.85 -2.25 -12.26
N ALA A 141 22.61 -2.66 -11.24
CA ALA A 141 23.70 -3.61 -11.43
C ALA A 141 23.17 -4.96 -11.94
N ARG A 142 22.07 -5.45 -11.36
CA ARG A 142 21.46 -6.71 -11.77
C ARG A 142 20.87 -6.64 -13.17
N ALA A 143 20.22 -5.53 -13.51
CA ALA A 143 19.71 -5.30 -14.86
C ALA A 143 20.84 -5.16 -15.89
N GLY A 144 21.97 -4.56 -15.51
CA GLY A 144 23.19 -4.51 -16.32
C GLY A 144 23.73 -5.90 -16.65
N ASP A 145 23.96 -6.74 -15.63
CA ASP A 145 24.41 -8.12 -15.84
C ASP A 145 23.42 -8.91 -16.73
N PHE A 146 22.11 -8.66 -16.58
CA PHE A 146 21.10 -9.33 -17.39
C PHE A 146 21.11 -8.85 -18.84
N ALA A 147 21.23 -7.55 -19.07
CA ALA A 147 21.29 -6.96 -20.40
C ALA A 147 22.54 -7.43 -21.16
N ALA A 148 23.65 -7.69 -20.45
CA ALA A 148 24.87 -8.26 -21.01
C ALA A 148 24.84 -9.79 -21.21
N ASP A 149 23.73 -10.46 -20.86
CA ASP A 149 23.59 -11.92 -20.83
C ASP A 149 24.55 -12.65 -19.87
N ASP A 150 25.11 -11.93 -18.89
CA ASP A 150 26.03 -12.50 -17.88
C ASP A 150 25.29 -13.19 -16.73
N ARG A 151 24.10 -12.67 -16.36
CA ARG A 151 23.35 -13.17 -15.21
C ARG A 151 21.83 -13.06 -15.37
N PRO A 152 21.04 -14.10 -15.04
CA PRO A 152 19.58 -14.01 -15.12
C PRO A 152 18.98 -13.11 -14.01
N LEU A 153 17.82 -12.53 -14.32
CA LEU A 153 16.96 -11.84 -13.34
C LEU A 153 16.28 -12.84 -12.38
N PRO A 154 15.99 -12.45 -11.13
CA PRO A 154 15.12 -13.20 -10.24
C PRO A 154 13.70 -13.39 -10.81
N GLY A 155 13.04 -14.51 -10.49
CA GLY A 155 11.69 -14.83 -10.98
C GLY A 155 10.63 -13.75 -10.66
N GLU A 156 10.77 -13.08 -9.52
CA GLU A 156 9.95 -11.94 -9.14
C GLU A 156 10.07 -10.79 -10.16
N THR A 157 11.29 -10.44 -10.57
CA THR A 157 11.54 -9.39 -11.56
C THR A 157 11.04 -9.77 -12.95
N TRP A 158 11.11 -11.05 -13.34
CA TRP A 158 10.48 -11.51 -14.58
C TRP A 158 8.97 -11.23 -14.60
N ALA A 159 8.29 -11.62 -13.53
CA ALA A 159 6.86 -11.39 -13.39
C ALA A 159 6.55 -9.89 -13.35
N TYR A 160 7.36 -9.10 -12.63
CA TYR A 160 7.22 -7.66 -12.53
C TYR A 160 7.24 -6.98 -13.91
N VAL A 161 8.26 -7.28 -14.73
CA VAL A 161 8.37 -6.73 -16.10
C VAL A 161 7.17 -7.15 -16.96
N GLN A 162 6.75 -8.41 -16.87
CA GLN A 162 5.61 -8.91 -17.65
C GLN A 162 4.29 -8.28 -17.23
N ILE A 163 4.06 -8.06 -15.93
CA ILE A 163 2.84 -7.43 -15.43
C ILE A 163 2.72 -5.99 -15.93
N ILE A 164 3.82 -5.24 -15.92
CA ILE A 164 3.82 -3.83 -16.30
C ILE A 164 3.73 -3.68 -17.82
N THR A 165 4.49 -4.48 -18.55
CA THR A 165 4.71 -4.29 -19.98
C THR A 165 3.94 -5.22 -20.89
N GLY A 166 3.35 -6.30 -20.37
CA GLY A 166 2.76 -7.35 -21.19
C GLY A 166 3.78 -8.30 -21.84
N HIS A 167 5.09 -8.00 -21.75
CA HIS A 167 6.16 -8.79 -22.38
C HIS A 167 7.19 -9.25 -21.35
N THR A 168 7.86 -10.38 -21.63
CA THR A 168 8.89 -10.89 -20.72
C THR A 168 10.15 -10.03 -20.74
N ALA A 169 10.93 -10.04 -19.66
CA ALA A 169 12.23 -9.36 -19.64
C ALA A 169 13.20 -9.86 -20.75
N ARG A 170 13.09 -11.12 -21.19
CA ARG A 170 13.88 -11.64 -22.32
C ARG A 170 13.49 -10.97 -23.62
N THR A 171 12.19 -10.83 -23.88
CA THR A 171 11.68 -10.15 -25.07
C THR A 171 12.28 -8.75 -25.13
N TRP A 172 12.23 -7.99 -24.04
CA TRP A 172 12.81 -6.65 -23.98
C TRP A 172 14.33 -6.57 -24.15
N ARG A 173 15.06 -7.65 -23.86
CA ARG A 173 16.51 -7.70 -24.03
C ARG A 173 16.90 -8.13 -25.46
N ASP A 174 16.25 -9.16 -25.97
CA ASP A 174 16.69 -9.86 -27.18
C ASP A 174 15.96 -9.37 -28.44
N ASP A 175 14.69 -8.96 -28.32
CA ASP A 175 13.80 -8.58 -29.43
C ASP A 175 12.72 -7.61 -28.91
N ALA A 176 13.16 -6.40 -28.53
CA ALA A 176 12.30 -5.42 -27.89
C ALA A 176 11.16 -5.00 -28.85
N PRO A 177 9.90 -4.99 -28.40
CA PRO A 177 8.78 -4.58 -29.25
C PRO A 177 8.95 -3.11 -29.67
N GLU A 178 8.72 -2.82 -30.95
CA GLU A 178 8.79 -1.45 -31.48
C GLU A 178 7.78 -0.50 -30.81
N SER A 179 6.61 -1.03 -30.43
CA SER A 179 5.57 -0.30 -29.72
C SER A 179 4.81 -1.24 -28.79
N VAL A 180 4.36 -0.72 -27.63
CA VAL A 180 3.54 -1.45 -26.67
C VAL A 180 2.30 -0.61 -26.36
N ASP A 181 1.13 -1.25 -26.38
CA ASP A 181 -0.09 -0.63 -25.89
C ASP A 181 -0.17 -0.79 -24.37
N TYR A 182 0.10 0.31 -23.67
CA TYR A 182 0.04 0.35 -22.21
C TYR A 182 -1.35 0.69 -21.67
N ALA A 183 -2.37 0.92 -22.51
CA ALA A 183 -3.69 1.36 -22.08
C ALA A 183 -4.23 0.55 -20.90
N LEU A 184 -4.74 1.25 -19.88
CA LEU A 184 -5.29 0.60 -18.67
C LEU A 184 -6.65 -0.03 -18.95
N ALA A 185 -7.41 0.52 -19.91
CA ALA A 185 -8.67 0.02 -20.39
C ALA A 185 -8.87 0.43 -21.86
N PRO A 186 -9.58 -0.39 -22.68
CA PRO A 186 -9.82 -0.08 -24.09
C PRO A 186 -10.73 1.14 -24.24
N ASP A 187 -10.37 2.06 -25.14
CA ASP A 187 -11.14 3.26 -25.50
C ASP A 187 -11.47 4.22 -24.34
N VAL A 188 -10.75 4.14 -23.22
CA VAL A 188 -10.93 4.99 -22.04
C VAL A 188 -9.72 5.90 -21.87
N SER A 189 -9.97 7.17 -21.52
CA SER A 189 -8.87 8.12 -21.23
C SER A 189 -8.01 7.62 -20.07
N PHE A 190 -6.70 7.93 -20.08
CA PHE A 190 -5.80 7.54 -18.99
C PHE A 190 -6.36 7.94 -17.63
N LYS A 191 -6.80 9.20 -17.48
CA LYS A 191 -7.34 9.72 -16.22
C LYS A 191 -8.49 8.88 -15.70
N THR A 192 -9.50 8.59 -16.53
CA THR A 192 -10.65 7.76 -16.13
C THR A 192 -10.23 6.34 -15.78
N ALA A 193 -9.40 5.71 -16.61
CA ALA A 193 -9.00 4.32 -16.38
C ALA A 193 -8.11 4.19 -15.13
N CYS A 194 -7.23 5.16 -14.87
CA CYS A 194 -6.40 5.22 -13.67
C CYS A 194 -7.26 5.38 -12.41
N THR A 195 -8.26 6.28 -12.43
CA THR A 195 -9.12 6.51 -11.27
C THR A 195 -10.03 5.31 -10.98
N GLU A 196 -10.54 4.64 -12.01
CA GLU A 196 -11.28 3.38 -11.88
C GLU A 196 -10.41 2.24 -11.34
N GLN A 197 -9.19 2.09 -11.86
CA GLN A 197 -8.22 1.12 -11.34
C GLN A 197 -7.92 1.40 -9.85
N ALA A 198 -7.68 2.65 -9.49
CA ALA A 198 -7.41 3.05 -8.12
C ALA A 198 -8.63 2.84 -7.21
N ALA A 199 -9.85 3.05 -7.70
CA ALA A 199 -11.09 2.78 -6.97
C ALA A 199 -11.31 1.28 -6.69
N SER A 200 -10.74 0.39 -7.51
CA SER A 200 -10.78 -1.06 -7.28
C SER A 200 -9.93 -1.51 -6.09
N ARG A 201 -9.06 -0.64 -5.55
CA ARG A 201 -8.29 -0.89 -4.34
C ARG A 201 -9.21 -0.99 -3.13
N GLY A 202 -9.21 -2.14 -2.46
CA GLY A 202 -9.57 -2.20 -1.06
C GLY A 202 -8.47 -1.52 -0.25
N ILE A 203 -8.67 -0.26 0.14
CA ILE A 203 -7.63 0.52 0.80
C ILE A 203 -7.42 -0.04 2.21
N ARG A 204 -6.26 -0.66 2.44
CA ARG A 204 -5.87 -1.23 3.75
C ARG A 204 -5.69 -0.18 4.85
N SER A 205 -5.65 1.11 4.49
CA SER A 205 -5.34 2.23 5.39
C SER A 205 -6.48 3.26 5.57
N PHE A 206 -7.71 2.97 5.13
CA PHE A 206 -8.88 3.82 5.41
C PHE A 206 -9.78 3.30 6.53
N THR A 207 -9.34 2.32 7.31
CA THR A 207 -10.05 1.99 8.55
C THR A 207 -9.52 2.92 9.63
N PRO A 208 -10.37 3.79 10.22
CA PRO A 208 -10.01 4.46 11.47
C PRO A 208 -9.48 3.39 12.45
N PRO A 209 -8.45 3.67 13.25
CA PRO A 209 -8.08 2.74 14.32
C PRO A 209 -9.36 2.41 15.10
N PRO A 210 -9.58 1.13 15.47
CA PRO A 210 -10.76 0.78 16.25
C PRO A 210 -10.81 1.70 17.48
N PRO A 211 -12.01 2.12 17.91
CA PRO A 211 -12.11 2.95 19.11
C PRO A 211 -11.43 2.24 20.28
N ASP A 212 -10.77 3.00 21.15
CA ASP A 212 -10.09 2.45 22.33
C ASP A 212 -11.04 1.60 23.18
N TRP A 213 -12.33 1.92 23.19
CA TRP A 213 -13.37 1.07 23.77
C TRP A 213 -14.62 1.04 22.92
N GLY A 214 -15.27 -0.12 22.85
CA GLY A 214 -16.52 -0.27 22.13
C GLY A 214 -17.22 -1.60 22.34
N VAL A 215 -18.34 -1.74 21.63
CA VAL A 215 -19.18 -2.93 21.67
C VAL A 215 -19.37 -3.48 20.26
N VAL A 216 -18.86 -4.67 20.00
CA VAL A 216 -19.10 -5.42 18.77
C VAL A 216 -20.52 -6.00 18.78
N VAL A 217 -21.33 -5.59 17.81
CA VAL A 217 -22.72 -6.06 17.64
C VAL A 217 -22.93 -6.93 16.40
N ALA A 218 -22.01 -6.88 15.44
CA ALA A 218 -21.99 -7.78 14.29
C ALA A 218 -20.56 -8.02 13.81
N ALA A 219 -20.28 -9.19 13.24
CA ALA A 219 -18.98 -9.50 12.65
C ALA A 219 -19.09 -10.45 11.45
N GLY A 220 -18.25 -10.27 10.43
CA GLY A 220 -18.33 -11.05 9.19
C GLY A 220 -17.16 -10.88 8.23
N ARG A 221 -17.21 -11.63 7.13
CA ARG A 221 -16.20 -11.55 6.04
C ARG A 221 -16.61 -10.63 4.88
N ARG A 222 -17.90 -10.28 4.77
CA ARG A 222 -18.44 -9.48 3.67
C ARG A 222 -19.03 -8.19 4.24
N ARG A 223 -18.58 -7.03 3.76
CA ARG A 223 -18.99 -5.69 4.21
C ARG A 223 -20.52 -5.50 4.19
N ALA A 224 -21.16 -5.75 3.05
CA ALA A 224 -22.62 -5.64 2.91
C ALA A 224 -23.41 -6.50 3.92
N THR A 225 -22.85 -7.64 4.36
CA THR A 225 -23.50 -8.46 5.39
C THR A 225 -23.40 -7.80 6.76
N VAL A 226 -22.23 -7.26 7.12
CA VAL A 226 -22.00 -6.59 8.40
C VAL A 226 -22.82 -5.30 8.48
N GLU A 227 -22.85 -4.50 7.41
CA GLU A 227 -23.66 -3.26 7.33
C GLU A 227 -25.15 -3.55 7.48
N ARG A 228 -25.68 -4.60 6.85
CA ARG A 228 -27.09 -5.00 7.02
C ARG A 228 -27.44 -5.35 8.47
N PHE A 229 -26.56 -6.06 9.16
CA PHE A 229 -26.77 -6.39 10.58
C PHE A 229 -26.61 -5.16 11.49
N ALA A 230 -25.67 -4.26 11.19
CA ALA A 230 -25.51 -3.00 11.90
C ALA A 230 -26.79 -2.15 11.82
N ALA A 231 -27.32 -1.95 10.61
CA ALA A 231 -28.56 -1.22 10.38
C ALA A 231 -29.77 -1.85 11.10
N GLN A 232 -29.82 -3.19 11.18
CA GLN A 232 -30.85 -3.90 11.95
C GLN A 232 -30.73 -3.61 13.46
N VAL A 233 -29.50 -3.61 14.00
CA VAL A 233 -29.23 -3.29 15.41
C VAL A 233 -29.59 -1.83 15.73
N GLU A 234 -29.22 -0.89 14.86
CA GLU A 234 -29.58 0.52 14.99
C GLU A 234 -31.10 0.73 14.97
N GLY A 235 -31.81 0.07 14.06
CA GLY A 235 -33.27 0.17 13.96
C GLY A 235 -34.00 -0.45 15.17
N GLN A 236 -33.51 -1.58 15.69
CA GLN A 236 -34.17 -2.31 16.78
C GLN A 236 -33.81 -1.78 18.18
N TYR A 237 -32.57 -1.32 18.35
CA TYR A 237 -31.99 -0.94 19.65
C TYR A 237 -31.50 0.50 19.70
N GLY A 238 -31.89 1.35 18.74
CA GLY A 238 -31.48 2.76 18.68
C GLY A 238 -31.75 3.54 19.97
N TRP A 239 -32.79 3.18 20.73
CA TRP A 239 -33.09 3.77 22.04
C TRP A 239 -32.08 3.40 23.15
N ILE A 240 -31.34 2.28 23.01
CA ILE A 240 -30.22 1.90 23.89
C ILE A 240 -28.92 2.54 23.40
N ILE A 241 -28.72 2.58 22.08
CA ILE A 241 -27.51 3.11 21.45
C ILE A 241 -27.40 4.63 21.64
N GLY A 242 -28.53 5.34 21.61
CA GLY A 242 -28.58 6.78 21.79
C GLY A 242 -27.95 7.53 20.62
N ASP A 243 -27.09 8.49 20.92
CA ASP A 243 -26.34 9.33 19.97
C ASP A 243 -25.00 8.70 19.53
N ARG A 244 -24.71 7.49 19.98
CA ARG A 244 -23.46 6.79 19.68
C ARG A 244 -23.39 6.40 18.22
N THR A 245 -22.18 6.48 17.68
CA THR A 245 -21.88 6.09 16.31
C THR A 245 -21.54 4.61 16.23
N VAL A 246 -22.05 3.95 15.18
CA VAL A 246 -21.66 2.60 14.80
C VAL A 246 -20.65 2.68 13.66
N GLU A 247 -19.47 2.11 13.87
CA GLU A 247 -18.41 2.11 12.88
C GLU A 247 -18.09 0.70 12.42
N ILE A 248 -17.82 0.54 11.13
CA ILE A 248 -17.34 -0.73 10.58
C ILE A 248 -15.81 -0.73 10.61
N THR A 249 -15.24 -1.51 11.51
CA THR A 249 -13.80 -1.64 11.69
C THR A 249 -13.30 -3.02 11.24
N GLU A 250 -12.01 -3.15 10.96
CA GLU A 250 -11.35 -4.43 10.81
C GLU A 250 -10.66 -4.79 12.12
N GLU A 251 -11.08 -5.89 12.74
CA GLU A 251 -10.57 -6.27 14.06
C GLU A 251 -10.31 -7.77 14.15
N GLN A 252 -9.24 -8.14 14.86
CA GLN A 252 -9.06 -9.53 15.29
C GLN A 252 -9.94 -9.78 16.50
N ILE A 253 -11.07 -10.44 16.28
CA ILE A 253 -12.03 -10.70 17.34
C ILE A 253 -11.57 -11.93 18.14
N PRO A 254 -11.30 -11.81 19.46
CA PRO A 254 -10.90 -12.96 20.27
C PRO A 254 -11.94 -14.09 20.20
N GLY A 255 -11.50 -15.34 20.05
CA GLY A 255 -12.39 -16.51 19.87
C GLY A 255 -12.93 -16.71 18.45
N PHE A 256 -12.67 -15.79 17.50
CA PHE A 256 -13.09 -15.89 16.11
C PHE A 256 -11.94 -16.18 15.14
N GLY A 257 -11.03 -17.08 15.53
CA GLY A 257 -9.87 -17.49 14.75
C GLY A 257 -8.81 -16.39 14.60
N ARG A 258 -7.73 -16.67 13.85
CA ARG A 258 -6.56 -15.79 13.72
C ARG A 258 -6.65 -14.70 12.63
N ARG A 259 -7.76 -14.64 11.88
CA ARG A 259 -7.93 -13.68 10.78
C ARG A 259 -8.80 -12.53 11.23
N ALA A 260 -8.37 -11.31 10.96
CA ALA A 260 -9.18 -10.12 11.15
C ALA A 260 -10.49 -10.24 10.36
N ARG A 261 -11.57 -9.70 10.93
CA ARG A 261 -12.90 -9.67 10.34
C ARG A 261 -13.42 -8.24 10.36
N LEU A 262 -14.38 -7.96 9.49
CA LEU A 262 -15.18 -6.74 9.60
C LEU A 262 -16.07 -6.87 10.83
N ALA A 263 -16.09 -5.85 11.67
CA ALA A 263 -16.89 -5.75 12.88
C ALA A 263 -17.69 -4.45 12.85
N ALA A 264 -18.97 -4.50 13.23
CA ALA A 264 -19.75 -3.30 13.55
C ALA A 264 -19.57 -3.01 15.04
N VAL A 265 -18.94 -1.88 15.36
CA VAL A 265 -18.58 -1.48 16.72
C VAL A 265 -19.32 -0.21 17.09
N ILE A 266 -20.10 -0.25 18.17
CA ILE A 266 -20.66 0.95 18.79
C ILE A 266 -19.57 1.59 19.65
N LYS A 267 -19.27 2.87 19.43
CA LYS A 267 -18.26 3.59 20.21
C LYS A 267 -18.67 3.75 21.68
N ALA A 268 -17.73 3.49 22.58
CA ALA A 268 -17.85 3.77 24.00
C ALA A 268 -16.82 4.84 24.43
N ALA A 269 -17.15 5.60 25.46
CA ALA A 269 -16.24 6.59 26.03
C ALA A 269 -15.06 5.92 26.75
N ASP A 270 -15.33 4.81 27.43
CA ASP A 270 -14.36 4.00 28.17
C ASP A 270 -14.85 2.55 28.36
N GLY A 271 -14.09 1.75 29.11
CA GLY A 271 -14.40 0.34 29.32
C GLY A 271 -15.57 0.06 30.26
N ASP A 272 -15.91 0.98 31.17
CA ASP A 272 -17.10 0.82 32.03
C ASP A 272 -18.36 1.10 31.22
N ASP A 273 -18.33 2.15 30.42
CA ASP A 273 -19.36 2.52 29.46
C ASP A 273 -19.63 1.39 28.45
N ALA A 274 -18.58 0.80 27.88
CA ALA A 274 -18.72 -0.35 26.97
C ALA A 274 -19.38 -1.56 27.66
N ARG A 275 -19.00 -1.85 28.91
CA ARG A 275 -19.58 -2.96 29.68
C ARG A 275 -21.04 -2.71 30.04
N ASP A 276 -21.41 -1.48 30.39
CA ASP A 276 -22.80 -1.11 30.67
C ASP A 276 -23.68 -1.17 29.43
N LEU A 277 -23.21 -0.63 28.31
CA LEU A 277 -23.89 -0.74 27.03
C LEU A 277 -24.11 -2.21 26.66
N CYS A 278 -23.08 -3.04 26.83
CA CYS A 278 -23.18 -4.45 26.52
C CYS A 278 -24.22 -5.18 27.37
N ARG A 279 -24.26 -4.92 28.68
CA ARG A 279 -25.28 -5.45 29.59
C ARG A 279 -26.69 -5.04 29.18
N GLN A 280 -26.88 -3.80 28.74
CA GLN A 280 -28.18 -3.32 28.27
C GLN A 280 -28.66 -4.07 27.03
N LEU A 281 -27.79 -4.24 26.04
CA LEU A 281 -28.07 -5.01 24.82
C LEU A 281 -28.38 -6.49 25.13
N GLN A 282 -27.57 -7.12 25.98
CA GLN A 282 -27.77 -8.53 26.36
C GLN A 282 -29.09 -8.78 27.11
N ARG A 283 -29.58 -7.82 27.92
CA ARG A 283 -30.90 -7.92 28.56
C ARG A 283 -32.04 -8.01 27.54
N GLN A 284 -31.85 -7.44 26.35
CA GLN A 284 -32.78 -7.56 25.21
C GLN A 284 -32.45 -8.75 24.29
N ARG A 285 -31.59 -9.67 24.74
CA ARG A 285 -31.08 -10.83 23.99
C ARG A 285 -30.35 -10.47 22.69
N ALA A 286 -29.84 -9.25 22.56
CA ALA A 286 -28.98 -8.86 21.46
C ALA A 286 -27.59 -9.49 21.63
N TYR A 287 -26.94 -9.83 20.52
CA TYR A 287 -25.52 -10.19 20.55
C TYR A 287 -24.69 -8.98 20.95
N CYS A 288 -23.74 -9.20 21.85
CA CYS A 288 -22.84 -8.16 22.29
C CYS A 288 -21.51 -8.75 22.75
N LYS A 289 -20.41 -8.12 22.36
CA LYS A 289 -19.08 -8.36 22.91
C LYS A 289 -18.31 -7.06 23.09
N VAL A 290 -17.77 -6.83 24.29
CA VAL A 290 -16.90 -5.67 24.57
C VAL A 290 -15.55 -5.84 23.87
N THR A 291 -15.01 -4.74 23.35
CA THR A 291 -13.64 -4.65 22.81
C THR A 291 -12.91 -3.43 23.38
N GLY A 292 -11.58 -3.53 23.51
CA GLY A 292 -10.66 -2.51 24.03
C GLY A 292 -9.33 -3.09 24.55
N PRO A 293 -8.38 -2.26 25.03
CA PRO A 293 -7.09 -2.69 25.56
C PRO A 293 -7.20 -3.79 26.62
N GLY A 294 -6.56 -4.93 26.37
CA GLY A 294 -6.49 -6.05 27.32
C GLY A 294 -7.72 -6.97 27.36
N THR A 295 -8.61 -6.89 26.36
CA THR A 295 -9.78 -7.79 26.18
C THR A 295 -9.58 -8.79 25.04
#